data_AF-A0A7X3Y4Z4-F1
#
_entry.id   AF-A0A7X3Y4Z4-F1
#
_cell.length_a   1.000
_cell.length_b   1.000
_cell.length_c   1.000
_cell.angle_alpha   90.00
_cell.angle_beta   90.00
_cell.angle_gamma   90.00
#
_symmetry.space_group_name_H-M   'P 1'
#
loop_
_entity.id
_entity.type
_entity.pdbx_description
1 polymer ?
#
loop_
_entity_poly.entity_id
_entity_poly.type
_entity_poly.pdbx_seq_one_letter_code
_entity_poly.pdbx_strand_id
1 'polypeptide(L)'
;MDLNRVAPARIAGRRRGRTGVRRPDEVEHLRDRLSRFRPTQFRWTIQMKIALSGLFFGTFLVAGGLFVAYLNADEARIEQFGLIGAFVISLTSSATVVLPAPGILIILGMAEIIDPWRLGVVTGIGTGLGGSTAYLAGVLGRGAMGESSRIRQRMTDLFNSKWGVVILFLGNLIPFAPGDAISAIAGISRFPLIAFLIYVIIASIIKMIALSWVGRIAPDIAGTFLG
;
A
#
# COMPACT_ATOMS: atom_id res chain seq x y z
N MET A 1 -60.03 39.75 47.71
CA MET A 1 -58.84 40.46 48.21
C MET A 1 -58.87 40.34 49.72
N ASP A 2 -58.01 39.52 50.33
CA ASP A 2 -57.07 40.03 51.33
C ASP A 2 -55.95 39.03 51.59
N LEU A 3 -54.79 39.60 51.90
CA LEU A 3 -53.46 39.01 51.88
C LEU A 3 -53.03 38.56 53.29
N ASN A 4 -52.32 37.42 53.32
CA ASN A 4 -51.07 37.23 54.06
C ASN A 4 -51.10 37.27 55.61
N ARG A 5 -50.73 36.16 56.27
CA ARG A 5 -49.70 36.13 57.34
C ARG A 5 -49.39 34.73 57.94
N VAL A 6 -48.14 34.34 57.73
CA VAL A 6 -47.13 33.65 58.60
C VAL A 6 -47.32 32.19 59.08
N ALA A 7 -46.27 31.40 58.81
CA ALA A 7 -45.96 30.04 59.24
C ALA A 7 -45.53 29.94 60.74
N PRO A 8 -45.24 28.74 61.34
CA PRO A 8 -43.99 28.02 61.04
C PRO A 8 -44.02 26.46 61.08
N ALA A 9 -43.03 25.93 60.38
CA ALA A 9 -42.29 24.66 60.48
C ALA A 9 -42.73 23.56 61.50
N ARG A 10 -42.88 22.33 60.97
CA ARG A 10 -42.47 21.11 61.68
C ARG A 10 -41.88 20.07 60.74
N ILE A 11 -40.82 19.44 61.26
CA ILE A 11 -39.76 18.66 60.62
C ILE A 11 -40.22 17.22 60.33
N ALA A 12 -39.56 16.60 59.34
CA ALA A 12 -39.17 15.18 59.28
C ALA A 12 -39.81 14.37 58.14
N GLY A 13 -39.00 14.13 57.09
CA GLY A 13 -39.34 13.23 55.98
C GLY A 13 -38.10 12.80 55.22
N ARG A 14 -37.34 11.89 55.84
CA ARG A 14 -36.13 11.21 55.34
C ARG A 14 -36.38 10.48 54.00
N ARG A 15 -35.31 10.32 53.21
CA ARG A 15 -35.08 9.36 52.09
C ARG A 15 -35.64 9.79 50.73
N ARG A 16 -35.00 9.58 49.58
CA ARG A 16 -33.86 8.74 49.19
C ARG A 16 -33.36 9.28 47.84
N GLY A 17 -32.07 9.11 47.57
CA GLY A 17 -31.46 9.51 46.30
C GLY A 17 -32.24 9.02 45.08
N ARG A 18 -32.49 9.94 44.14
CA ARG A 18 -32.83 9.62 42.75
C ARG A 18 -31.62 8.88 42.16
N THR A 19 -31.58 7.57 42.34
CA THR A 19 -30.86 6.69 41.42
C THR A 19 -31.58 6.80 40.09
N GLY A 20 -30.93 7.48 39.14
CA GLY A 20 -31.44 7.70 37.79
C GLY A 20 -31.69 6.37 37.10
N VAL A 21 -32.93 5.92 37.08
CA VAL A 21 -33.40 4.94 36.10
C VAL A 21 -33.66 5.74 34.83
N ARG A 22 -32.64 5.83 33.97
CA ARG A 22 -32.78 6.36 32.61
C ARG A 22 -33.89 5.60 31.90
N ARG A 23 -34.76 6.35 31.21
CA ARG A 23 -35.91 5.77 30.52
C ARG A 23 -35.43 4.83 29.40
N PRO A 24 -36.11 3.70 29.13
CA PRO A 24 -35.65 2.68 28.16
C PRO A 24 -35.39 3.21 26.74
N ASP A 25 -36.15 4.23 26.33
CA ASP A 25 -36.06 4.91 25.03
C ASP A 25 -34.75 5.69 24.84
N GLU A 26 -34.20 6.29 25.90
CA GLU A 26 -32.89 6.97 25.85
C GLU A 26 -31.74 5.98 25.67
N VAL A 27 -31.85 4.78 26.26
CA VAL A 27 -30.81 3.75 26.19
C VAL A 27 -30.76 3.14 24.80
N GLU A 28 -31.92 2.93 24.17
CA GLU A 28 -32.03 2.44 22.80
C GLU A 28 -31.40 3.44 21.81
N HIS A 29 -31.72 4.73 21.95
CA HIS A 29 -31.21 5.77 21.06
C HIS A 29 -29.69 6.02 21.23
N LEU A 30 -29.16 5.81 22.43
CA LEU A 30 -27.71 5.84 22.69
C LEU A 30 -27.01 4.58 22.18
N ARG A 31 -27.64 3.40 22.27
CA ARG A 31 -27.15 2.15 21.67
C ARG A 31 -26.99 2.28 20.16
N ASP A 32 -27.96 2.92 19.51
CA ASP A 32 -27.98 3.11 18.07
C ASP A 32 -26.99 4.19 17.59
N ARG A 33 -26.62 5.13 18.47
CA ARG A 33 -25.51 6.08 18.23
C ARG A 33 -24.14 5.44 18.43
N LEU A 34 -23.99 4.56 19.41
CA LEU A 34 -22.73 3.88 19.71
C LEU A 34 -22.39 2.78 18.70
N SER A 35 -23.40 2.11 18.12
CA SER A 35 -23.21 1.10 17.06
C SER A 35 -22.66 1.67 15.75
N ARG A 36 -22.83 2.99 15.50
CA ARG A 36 -22.29 3.70 14.32
C ARG A 36 -20.80 4.03 14.45
N PHE A 37 -20.25 4.04 15.66
CA PHE A 37 -18.81 4.21 15.86
C PHE A 37 -18.10 2.86 15.67
N ARG A 38 -17.85 2.47 14.42
CA ARG A 38 -16.91 1.39 14.12
C ARG A 38 -15.47 1.89 14.33
N PRO A 39 -14.71 1.39 15.33
CA PRO A 39 -13.34 1.83 15.60
C PRO A 39 -12.33 1.18 14.63
N THR A 40 -12.71 0.91 13.39
CA THR A 40 -11.88 0.20 12.41
C THR A 40 -10.78 1.08 11.81
N GLN A 41 -10.88 2.40 11.92
CA GLN A 41 -9.92 3.34 11.33
C GLN A 41 -8.55 3.34 12.05
N PHE A 42 -8.54 3.05 13.36
CA PHE A 42 -7.35 3.22 14.21
C PHE A 42 -6.35 2.05 14.15
N ARG A 43 -6.82 0.82 13.89
CA ARG A 43 -5.95 -0.36 13.71
C ARG A 43 -5.19 -0.34 12.38
N TRP A 44 -5.77 0.28 11.35
CA TRP A 44 -5.20 0.32 10.00
C TRP A 44 -3.96 1.22 9.89
N THR A 45 -3.94 2.37 10.57
CA THR A 45 -2.80 3.29 10.51
C THR A 45 -1.57 2.78 11.28
N ILE A 46 -1.79 2.05 12.38
CA ILE A 46 -0.70 1.47 13.19
C ILE A 46 -0.07 0.27 12.48
N GLN A 47 -0.87 -0.64 11.90
CA GLN A 47 -0.33 -1.76 11.13
C GLN A 47 0.35 -1.30 9.83
N MET A 48 -0.18 -0.27 9.15
CA MET A 48 0.52 0.36 8.02
C MET A 48 1.84 0.98 8.44
N LYS A 49 1.92 1.69 9.58
CA LYS A 49 3.17 2.29 10.06
C LYS A 49 4.22 1.24 10.45
N ILE A 50 3.81 0.13 11.07
CA ILE A 50 4.72 -0.97 11.43
C ILE A 50 5.21 -1.69 10.18
N ALA A 51 4.33 -1.98 9.22
CA ALA A 51 4.71 -2.56 7.94
C ALA A 51 5.65 -1.64 7.16
N LEU A 52 5.37 -0.33 7.13
CA LEU A 52 6.20 0.67 6.47
C LEU A 52 7.57 0.79 7.15
N SER A 53 7.61 0.80 8.49
CA SER A 53 8.87 0.84 9.26
C SER A 53 9.72 -0.41 9.09
N GLY A 54 9.10 -1.61 9.10
CA GLY A 54 9.80 -2.87 8.88
C GLY A 54 10.34 -2.99 7.46
N LEU A 55 9.61 -2.45 6.48
CA LEU A 55 10.00 -2.45 5.08
C LEU A 55 11.16 -1.47 4.83
N PHE A 56 11.10 -0.25 5.37
CA PHE A 56 12.21 0.71 5.32
C PHE A 56 13.48 0.18 6.01
N PHE A 57 13.32 -0.48 7.15
CA PHE A 57 14.43 -1.12 7.84
C PHE A 57 15.00 -2.29 7.04
N GLY A 58 14.15 -3.09 6.39
CA GLY A 58 14.56 -4.15 5.47
C GLY A 58 15.35 -3.60 4.27
N THR A 59 14.86 -2.54 3.63
CA THR A 59 15.57 -1.87 2.52
C THR A 59 16.93 -1.33 2.98
N PHE A 60 16.99 -0.70 4.16
CA PHE A 60 18.22 -0.14 4.71
C PHE A 60 19.24 -1.23 5.07
N LEU A 61 18.78 -2.37 5.62
CA LEU A 61 19.64 -3.52 5.91
C LEU A 61 20.16 -4.20 4.65
N VAL A 62 19.31 -4.34 3.62
CA VAL A 62 19.72 -4.92 2.34
C VAL A 62 20.70 -3.98 1.63
N ALA A 63 20.42 -2.67 1.61
CA ALA A 63 21.31 -1.66 1.05
C ALA A 63 22.66 -1.64 1.79
N GLY A 64 22.65 -1.66 3.12
CA GLY A 64 23.86 -1.75 3.94
C GLY A 64 24.62 -3.05 3.72
N GLY A 65 23.93 -4.19 3.59
CA GLY A 65 24.54 -5.49 3.31
C GLY A 65 25.19 -5.56 1.93
N LEU A 66 24.53 -5.01 0.91
CA LEU A 66 25.08 -4.89 -0.44
C LEU A 66 26.26 -3.92 -0.51
N PHE A 67 26.20 -2.81 0.23
CA PHE A 67 27.29 -1.85 0.35
C PHE A 67 28.52 -2.48 1.00
N VAL A 68 28.36 -3.23 2.09
CA VAL A 68 29.45 -3.95 2.75
C VAL A 68 30.00 -5.07 1.86
N ALA A 69 29.15 -5.77 1.11
CA ALA A 69 29.58 -6.80 0.16
C ALA A 69 30.35 -6.22 -1.04
N TYR A 70 29.94 -5.05 -1.53
CA TYR A 70 30.63 -4.29 -2.58
C TYR A 70 32.06 -3.93 -2.19
N LEU A 71 32.29 -3.56 -0.93
CA LEU A 71 33.64 -3.26 -0.42
C LEU A 71 34.59 -4.47 -0.36
N ASN A 72 34.09 -5.70 -0.56
CA ASN A 72 34.85 -6.94 -0.32
C ASN A 72 34.81 -7.98 -1.47
N ALA A 73 34.30 -7.64 -2.66
CA ALA A 73 34.02 -8.61 -3.72
C ALA A 73 34.90 -8.43 -4.98
N ASP A 74 35.28 -9.54 -5.62
CA ASP A 74 35.87 -9.59 -6.97
C ASP A 74 34.81 -9.25 -8.04
N GLU A 75 35.23 -8.80 -9.23
CA GLU A 75 34.33 -8.36 -10.34
C GLU A 75 33.17 -9.33 -10.64
N ALA A 76 33.44 -10.64 -10.71
CA ALA A 76 32.41 -11.64 -10.99
C ALA A 76 31.38 -11.80 -9.86
N ARG A 77 31.78 -11.56 -8.60
CA ARG A 77 30.87 -11.57 -7.44
C ARG A 77 30.08 -10.27 -7.35
N ILE A 78 30.68 -9.15 -7.73
CA ILE A 78 30.00 -7.86 -7.81
C ILE A 78 28.78 -7.93 -8.74
N GLU A 79 28.89 -8.58 -9.91
CA GLU A 79 27.76 -8.73 -10.84
C GLU A 79 26.61 -9.57 -10.25
N GLN A 80 26.92 -10.73 -9.65
CA GLN A 80 25.90 -11.61 -9.06
C GLN A 80 25.20 -11.00 -7.84
N PHE A 81 25.97 -10.42 -6.91
CA PHE A 81 25.39 -9.73 -5.75
C PHE A 81 24.65 -8.47 -6.16
N GLY A 82 25.11 -7.78 -7.21
CA GLY A 82 24.39 -6.66 -7.83
C GLY A 82 23.03 -7.06 -8.37
N LEU A 83 22.92 -8.19 -9.08
CA LEU A 83 21.63 -8.69 -9.58
C LEU A 83 20.66 -9.06 -8.45
N ILE A 84 21.15 -9.77 -7.42
CA ILE A 84 20.33 -10.11 -6.24
C ILE A 84 19.88 -8.84 -5.52
N GLY A 85 20.78 -7.87 -5.38
CA GLY A 85 20.46 -6.59 -4.77
C GLY A 85 19.40 -5.82 -5.55
N ALA A 86 19.56 -5.74 -6.87
CA ALA A 86 18.61 -5.10 -7.76
C ALA A 86 17.21 -5.74 -7.69
N PHE A 87 17.14 -7.08 -7.59
CA PHE A 87 15.89 -7.81 -7.35
C PHE A 87 15.19 -7.37 -6.06
N VAL A 88 15.93 -7.35 -4.94
CA VAL A 88 15.34 -7.03 -3.63
C VAL A 88 14.95 -5.56 -3.57
N ILE A 89 15.76 -4.66 -4.14
CA ILE A 89 15.45 -3.24 -4.26
C ILE A 89 14.16 -3.05 -5.08
N SER A 90 14.05 -3.69 -6.24
CA SER A 90 12.88 -3.53 -7.12
C SER A 90 11.60 -4.13 -6.51
N LEU A 91 11.73 -5.27 -5.83
CA LEU A 91 10.66 -5.91 -5.06
C LEU A 91 10.13 -5.00 -3.96
N THR A 92 11.05 -4.47 -3.16
CA THR A 92 10.71 -3.66 -1.98
C THR A 92 10.20 -2.29 -2.38
N SER A 93 10.80 -1.66 -3.39
CA SER A 93 10.38 -0.36 -3.92
C SER A 93 9.01 -0.41 -4.58
N SER A 94 8.63 -1.54 -5.20
CA SER A 94 7.29 -1.72 -5.78
C SER A 94 6.25 -2.13 -4.74
N ALA A 95 6.66 -2.65 -3.58
CA ALA A 95 5.74 -2.96 -2.48
C ALA A 95 5.33 -1.70 -1.69
N THR A 96 6.12 -0.63 -1.75
CA THR A 96 5.82 0.64 -1.08
C THR A 96 4.87 1.52 -1.91
N VAL A 97 3.59 1.53 -1.55
CA VAL A 97 2.51 2.32 -2.21
C VAL A 97 2.77 3.84 -2.25
N VAL A 98 3.69 4.38 -1.45
CA VAL A 98 3.75 5.83 -1.17
C VAL A 98 4.93 6.56 -1.83
N LEU A 99 6.07 5.92 -2.14
CA LEU A 99 7.20 6.59 -2.79
C LEU A 99 8.01 5.63 -3.68
N PRO A 100 7.59 5.38 -4.94
CA PRO A 100 8.33 4.57 -5.91
C PRO A 100 9.63 5.23 -6.46
N ALA A 101 10.09 6.33 -5.86
CA ALA A 101 11.15 7.16 -6.43
C ALA A 101 12.61 6.65 -6.24
N PRO A 102 13.06 6.14 -5.07
CA PRO A 102 14.48 5.83 -4.90
C PRO A 102 14.90 4.55 -5.64
N GLY A 103 14.01 3.54 -5.75
CA GLY A 103 14.38 2.25 -6.34
C GLY A 103 14.73 2.33 -7.82
N ILE A 104 13.98 3.10 -8.61
CA ILE A 104 14.21 3.24 -10.05
C ILE A 104 15.54 3.96 -10.31
N LEU A 105 15.85 5.02 -9.57
CA LEU A 105 17.11 5.76 -9.72
C LEU A 105 18.33 4.89 -9.39
N ILE A 106 18.24 4.06 -8.35
CA ILE A 106 19.30 3.11 -8.01
C ILE A 106 19.49 2.09 -9.14
N ILE A 107 18.41 1.53 -9.68
CA ILE A 107 18.48 0.58 -10.81
C ILE A 107 19.08 1.24 -12.06
N LEU A 108 18.76 2.52 -12.34
CA LEU A 108 19.35 3.27 -13.45
C LEU A 108 20.87 3.38 -13.30
N GLY A 109 21.38 3.70 -12.12
CA GLY A 109 22.82 3.74 -11.85
C GLY A 109 23.49 2.36 -11.95
N MET A 110 22.81 1.30 -11.51
CA MET A 110 23.32 -0.07 -11.63
C MET A 110 23.48 -0.54 -13.09
N ALA A 111 22.76 0.06 -14.03
CA ALA A 111 22.85 -0.25 -15.46
C ALA A 111 24.17 0.22 -16.11
N GLU A 112 24.96 1.07 -15.44
CA GLU A 112 26.30 1.44 -15.89
C GLU A 112 27.31 0.30 -15.75
N ILE A 113 27.07 -0.62 -14.81
CA ILE A 113 28.01 -1.68 -14.44
C ILE A 113 27.47 -3.05 -14.87
N ILE A 114 26.15 -3.26 -14.74
CA ILE A 114 25.49 -4.54 -15.01
C ILE A 114 24.83 -4.52 -16.40
N ASP A 115 24.88 -5.66 -17.11
CA ASP A 115 24.17 -5.84 -18.38
C ASP A 115 22.67 -5.46 -18.26
N PRO A 116 22.17 -4.52 -19.08
CA PRO A 116 20.79 -4.04 -18.99
C PRO A 116 19.72 -5.11 -19.21
N TRP A 117 20.00 -6.17 -19.96
CA TRP A 117 19.04 -7.26 -20.16
C TRP A 117 18.86 -8.07 -18.89
N ARG A 118 19.97 -8.51 -18.29
CA ARG A 118 19.94 -9.26 -17.03
C ARG A 118 19.33 -8.41 -15.91
N LEU A 119 19.78 -7.17 -15.79
CA LEU A 119 19.28 -6.23 -14.79
C LEU A 119 17.78 -6.01 -14.95
N GLY A 120 17.31 -5.73 -16.17
CA GLY A 120 15.90 -5.48 -16.46
C GLY A 120 14.99 -6.69 -16.21
N VAL A 121 15.44 -7.91 -16.55
CA VAL A 121 14.67 -9.13 -16.27
C VAL A 121 14.55 -9.35 -14.76
N VAL A 122 15.66 -9.29 -14.04
CA VAL A 122 15.70 -9.56 -12.60
C VAL A 122 14.90 -8.51 -11.83
N THR A 123 15.10 -7.23 -12.13
CA THR A 123 14.35 -6.13 -11.51
C THR A 123 12.87 -6.18 -11.90
N GLY A 124 12.54 -6.53 -13.14
CA GLY A 124 11.17 -6.67 -13.61
C GLY A 124 10.38 -7.78 -12.90
N ILE A 125 11.01 -8.92 -12.63
CA ILE A 125 10.41 -9.98 -11.81
C ILE A 125 10.17 -9.48 -10.38
N GLY A 126 11.18 -8.84 -9.77
CA GLY A 126 11.05 -8.27 -8.43
C GLY A 126 9.89 -7.26 -8.34
N THR A 127 9.82 -6.32 -9.29
CA THR A 127 8.73 -5.34 -9.38
C THR A 127 7.37 -6.00 -9.57
N GLY A 128 7.26 -6.98 -10.48
CA GLY A 128 6.00 -7.67 -10.72
C GLY A 128 5.51 -8.45 -9.49
N LEU A 129 6.43 -9.06 -8.73
CA LEU A 129 6.12 -9.67 -7.44
C LEU A 129 5.75 -8.62 -6.38
N GLY A 130 6.41 -7.47 -6.35
CA GLY A 130 6.09 -6.37 -5.43
C GLY A 130 4.67 -5.85 -5.62
N GLY A 131 4.20 -5.78 -6.87
CA GLY A 131 2.83 -5.43 -7.25
C GLY A 131 1.76 -6.35 -6.68
N SER A 132 2.10 -7.58 -6.27
CA SER A 132 1.18 -8.46 -5.55
C SER A 132 0.74 -7.88 -4.19
N THR A 133 1.57 -7.05 -3.56
CA THR A 133 1.23 -6.33 -2.33
C THR A 133 0.05 -5.38 -2.57
N ALA A 134 0.08 -4.63 -3.67
CA ALA A 134 -1.01 -3.74 -4.06
C ALA A 134 -2.29 -4.54 -4.41
N TYR A 135 -2.15 -5.66 -5.12
CA TYR A 135 -3.25 -6.57 -5.41
C TYR A 135 -3.91 -7.09 -4.12
N LEU A 136 -3.12 -7.57 -3.16
CA LEU A 136 -3.61 -8.06 -1.87
C LEU A 136 -4.25 -6.94 -1.05
N ALA A 137 -3.67 -5.74 -1.04
CA ALA A 137 -4.28 -4.57 -0.42
C ALA A 137 -5.66 -4.27 -1.03
N GLY A 138 -5.82 -4.42 -2.35
CA GLY A 138 -7.12 -4.35 -3.02
C GLY A 138 -8.11 -5.42 -2.58
N VAL A 139 -7.66 -6.68 -2.49
CA VAL A 139 -8.48 -7.81 -2.00
C VAL A 139 -8.97 -7.56 -0.57
N LEU A 140 -8.09 -7.11 0.32
CA LEU A 140 -8.41 -6.81 1.72
C LEU A 140 -9.28 -5.55 1.86
N GLY A 141 -9.02 -4.52 1.07
CA GLY A 141 -9.79 -3.27 1.03
C GLY A 141 -11.19 -3.44 0.45
N ARG A 142 -11.44 -4.49 -0.34
CA ARG A 142 -12.74 -4.81 -0.93
C ARG A 142 -13.86 -4.89 0.10
N GLY A 143 -13.59 -5.41 1.30
CA GLY A 143 -14.59 -5.54 2.37
C GLY A 143 -15.00 -4.20 3.00
N ALA A 144 -14.15 -3.18 2.91
CA ALA A 144 -14.48 -1.82 3.33
C ALA A 144 -15.34 -1.08 2.29
N MET A 145 -15.28 -1.49 1.02
CA MET A 145 -16.16 -1.01 -0.04
C MET A 145 -17.48 -1.77 0.02
N GLY A 146 -18.55 -1.11 0.46
CA GLY A 146 -19.88 -1.71 0.59
C GLY A 146 -20.32 -2.50 -0.65
N GLU A 147 -21.02 -3.62 -0.44
CA GLU A 147 -21.41 -4.60 -1.46
C GLU A 147 -22.12 -3.98 -2.68
N SER A 148 -22.95 -2.97 -2.42
CA SER A 148 -23.76 -2.22 -3.39
C SER A 148 -23.04 -1.00 -3.99
N SER A 149 -21.74 -0.85 -3.80
CA SER A 149 -20.99 0.26 -4.37
C SER A 149 -21.02 0.17 -5.91
N ARG A 150 -21.64 1.17 -6.55
CA ARG A 150 -21.62 1.34 -8.01
C ARG A 150 -20.20 1.40 -8.57
N ILE A 151 -19.25 1.91 -7.78
CA ILE A 151 -17.83 1.99 -8.14
C ILE A 151 -17.22 0.58 -8.21
N ARG A 152 -17.50 -0.27 -7.20
CA ARG A 152 -17.02 -1.65 -7.15
C ARG A 152 -17.55 -2.48 -8.32
N GLN A 153 -18.83 -2.32 -8.65
CA GLN A 153 -19.46 -2.99 -9.80
C GLN A 153 -18.77 -2.56 -11.11
N ARG A 154 -18.65 -1.25 -11.36
CA ARG A 154 -17.95 -0.75 -12.56
C ARG A 154 -16.50 -1.23 -12.68
N MET A 155 -15.75 -1.25 -11.58
CA MET A 155 -14.38 -1.77 -11.57
C MET A 155 -14.34 -3.27 -11.93
N THR A 156 -15.29 -4.04 -11.41
CA THR A 156 -15.40 -5.48 -11.67
C THR A 156 -15.82 -5.74 -13.12
N ASP A 157 -16.80 -5.00 -13.64
CA ASP A 157 -17.27 -5.12 -15.02
C ASP A 157 -16.16 -4.76 -16.02
N LEU A 158 -15.40 -3.70 -15.74
CA LEU A 158 -14.26 -3.30 -16.56
C LEU A 158 -13.18 -4.40 -16.60
N PHE A 159 -12.85 -4.99 -15.45
CA PHE A 159 -11.83 -6.04 -15.35
C PHE A 159 -12.28 -7.41 -15.85
N ASN A 160 -13.59 -7.68 -15.84
CA ASN A 160 -14.18 -8.88 -16.44
C ASN A 160 -14.28 -8.76 -17.97
N SER A 161 -14.25 -7.54 -18.50
CA SER A 161 -14.17 -7.34 -19.94
C SER A 161 -12.77 -7.66 -20.47
N LYS A 162 -12.65 -7.86 -21.79
CA LYS A 162 -11.35 -7.98 -22.50
C LYS A 162 -10.38 -6.82 -22.23
N TRP A 163 -10.89 -5.67 -21.77
CA TRP A 163 -10.07 -4.50 -21.43
C TRP A 163 -9.35 -4.63 -20.09
N GLY A 164 -9.80 -5.50 -19.18
CA GLY A 164 -9.16 -5.71 -17.87
C GLY A 164 -7.69 -6.12 -18.00
N VAL A 165 -7.42 -7.09 -18.88
CA VAL A 165 -6.07 -7.57 -19.18
C VAL A 165 -5.22 -6.45 -19.81
N VAL A 166 -5.80 -5.71 -20.77
CA VAL A 166 -5.11 -4.63 -21.48
C VAL A 166 -4.74 -3.49 -20.54
N ILE A 167 -5.66 -3.07 -19.68
CA ILE A 167 -5.44 -2.00 -18.69
C ILE A 167 -4.38 -2.44 -17.68
N LEU A 168 -4.46 -3.69 -17.21
CA LEU A 168 -3.47 -4.24 -16.29
C LEU A 168 -2.07 -4.25 -16.90
N PHE A 169 -1.95 -4.75 -18.12
CA PHE A 169 -0.67 -4.86 -18.82
C PHE A 169 -0.09 -3.50 -19.17
N LEU A 170 -0.83 -2.66 -19.91
CA LEU A 170 -0.36 -1.34 -20.34
C LEU A 170 -0.11 -0.40 -19.14
N GLY A 171 -0.96 -0.50 -18.12
CA GLY A 171 -0.84 0.28 -16.90
C GLY A 171 0.43 -0.05 -16.08
N ASN A 172 0.90 -1.29 -16.14
CA ASN A 172 2.16 -1.67 -15.48
C ASN A 172 3.39 -1.56 -16.39
N LEU A 173 3.19 -1.54 -17.71
CA LEU A 173 4.23 -1.38 -18.72
C LEU A 173 4.75 0.06 -18.80
N ILE A 174 3.85 1.04 -18.71
CA ILE A 174 4.20 2.45 -18.84
C ILE A 174 4.83 2.94 -17.52
N PRO A 175 6.08 3.44 -17.51
CA PRO A 175 6.76 3.87 -16.28
C PRO A 175 6.00 4.90 -15.44
N PHE A 176 5.30 5.82 -16.10
CA PHE A 176 4.57 6.92 -15.47
C PHE A 176 3.09 6.60 -15.21
N ALA A 177 2.63 5.41 -15.59
CA ALA A 177 1.26 5.01 -15.33
C ALA A 177 1.09 4.57 -13.86
N PRO A 178 -0.10 4.72 -13.28
CA PRO A 178 -0.39 4.31 -11.90
C PRO A 178 -0.58 2.79 -11.80
N GLY A 179 0.45 2.01 -12.13
CA GLY A 179 0.43 0.55 -12.19
C GLY A 179 -0.02 -0.10 -10.87
N ASP A 180 0.45 0.41 -9.73
CA ASP A 180 0.06 -0.10 -8.40
C ASP A 180 -1.43 0.12 -8.09
N ALA A 181 -1.98 1.26 -8.50
CA ALA A 181 -3.41 1.53 -8.35
C ALA A 181 -4.24 0.56 -9.21
N ILE A 182 -3.79 0.29 -10.43
CA ILE A 182 -4.41 -0.68 -11.34
C ILE A 182 -4.34 -2.09 -10.77
N SER A 183 -3.20 -2.46 -10.18
CA SER A 183 -3.01 -3.74 -9.48
C SER A 183 -3.94 -3.89 -8.26
N ALA A 184 -4.13 -2.83 -7.48
CA ALA A 184 -5.11 -2.81 -6.39
C ALA A 184 -6.55 -2.94 -6.89
N ILE A 185 -6.90 -2.26 -8.00
CA ILE A 185 -8.22 -2.40 -8.63
C ILE A 185 -8.43 -3.85 -9.12
N ALA A 186 -7.41 -4.48 -9.71
CA ALA A 186 -7.47 -5.88 -10.10
C ALA A 186 -7.78 -6.81 -8.91
N GLY A 187 -7.20 -6.52 -7.73
CA GLY A 187 -7.51 -7.21 -6.47
C GLY A 187 -8.95 -7.00 -6.00
N ILE A 188 -9.46 -5.77 -6.04
CA ILE A 188 -10.86 -5.45 -5.71
C ILE A 188 -11.82 -6.23 -6.61
N SER A 189 -11.49 -6.36 -7.89
CA SER A 189 -12.27 -7.06 -8.90
C SER A 189 -12.15 -8.59 -8.86
N ARG A 190 -11.32 -9.16 -7.97
CA ARG A 190 -11.01 -10.61 -7.90
C ARG A 190 -10.46 -11.19 -9.21
N PHE A 191 -9.64 -10.41 -9.92
CA PHE A 191 -8.94 -10.92 -11.10
C PHE A 191 -8.03 -12.10 -10.71
N PRO A 192 -7.93 -13.20 -11.48
CA PRO A 192 -7.15 -14.38 -11.07
C PRO A 192 -5.67 -14.05 -10.81
N LEU A 193 -5.17 -14.41 -9.61
CA LEU A 193 -3.83 -14.04 -9.12
C LEU A 193 -2.70 -14.52 -10.05
N ILE A 194 -2.76 -15.75 -10.55
CA ILE A 194 -1.71 -16.29 -11.41
C ILE A 194 -1.66 -15.52 -12.74
N ALA A 195 -2.82 -15.26 -13.36
CA ALA A 195 -2.88 -14.46 -14.57
C ALA A 195 -2.37 -13.04 -14.31
N PHE A 196 -2.78 -12.41 -13.20
CA PHE A 196 -2.28 -11.11 -12.77
C PHE A 196 -0.75 -11.10 -12.71
N LEU A 197 -0.15 -12.06 -11.99
CA LEU A 197 1.30 -12.15 -11.84
C LEU A 197 2.00 -12.28 -13.19
N ILE A 198 1.50 -13.15 -14.08
CA ILE A 198 2.10 -13.34 -15.42
C ILE A 198 2.09 -12.03 -16.20
N TYR A 199 0.93 -11.37 -16.32
CA TYR A 199 0.82 -10.14 -17.10
C TYR A 199 1.64 -8.99 -16.52
N VAL A 200 1.63 -8.83 -15.19
CA VAL A 200 2.34 -7.75 -14.51
C VAL A 200 3.85 -7.99 -14.52
N ILE A 201 4.32 -9.24 -14.35
CA ILE A 201 5.74 -9.58 -14.46
C ILE A 201 6.24 -9.31 -15.88
N ILE A 202 5.52 -9.76 -16.91
CA ILE A 202 5.93 -9.51 -18.31
C ILE A 202 5.97 -8.00 -18.59
N ALA A 203 4.92 -7.27 -18.21
CA ALA A 203 4.89 -5.81 -18.37
C ALA A 203 6.06 -5.14 -17.64
N SER A 204 6.36 -5.59 -16.42
CA SER A 204 7.45 -5.04 -15.59
C SER A 204 8.83 -5.38 -16.14
N ILE A 205 9.04 -6.57 -16.69
CA ILE A 205 10.30 -6.94 -17.37
C ILE A 205 10.55 -6.01 -18.56
N ILE A 206 9.55 -5.81 -19.43
CA ILE A 206 9.70 -4.93 -20.60
C ILE A 206 10.01 -3.50 -20.15
N LYS A 207 9.24 -2.99 -19.18
CA LYS A 207 9.45 -1.67 -18.58
C LYS A 207 10.86 -1.52 -17.99
N MET A 208 11.31 -2.50 -17.22
CA MET A 208 12.59 -2.43 -16.51
C MET A 208 13.78 -2.64 -17.44
N ILE A 209 13.66 -3.42 -18.50
CA ILE A 209 14.66 -3.48 -19.58
C ILE A 209 14.79 -2.10 -20.24
N ALA A 210 13.67 -1.48 -20.61
CA ALA A 210 13.69 -0.14 -21.21
C ALA A 210 14.34 0.89 -20.29
N LEU A 211 13.99 0.89 -19.00
CA LEU A 211 14.61 1.76 -18.01
C LEU A 211 16.10 1.46 -17.84
N SER A 212 16.51 0.20 -17.77
CA SER A 212 17.92 -0.18 -17.66
C SER A 212 18.74 0.31 -18.86
N TRP A 213 18.16 0.25 -20.07
CA TRP A 213 18.78 0.84 -21.27
C TRP A 213 18.89 2.36 -21.19
N VAL A 214 17.87 3.04 -20.66
CA VAL A 214 17.94 4.49 -20.41
C VAL A 214 19.08 4.83 -19.45
N GLY A 215 19.24 4.07 -18.36
CA GLY A 215 20.34 4.26 -17.40
C GLY A 215 21.72 4.08 -18.05
N ARG A 216 21.85 3.10 -18.96
CA ARG A 216 23.08 2.84 -19.71
C ARG A 216 23.44 3.97 -20.68
N ILE A 217 22.44 4.57 -21.35
CA ILE A 217 22.64 5.60 -22.39
C ILE A 217 22.78 7.00 -21.78
N ALA A 218 22.07 7.27 -20.69
CA ALA A 218 22.04 8.57 -20.03
C ALA A 218 22.45 8.45 -18.55
N PRO A 219 23.73 8.10 -18.27
CA PRO A 219 24.25 7.93 -16.91
C PRO A 219 24.12 9.21 -16.07
N ASP A 220 24.21 10.37 -16.72
CA ASP A 220 24.08 11.70 -16.09
C ASP A 220 22.74 11.88 -15.35
N ILE A 221 21.68 11.20 -15.79
CA ILE A 221 20.37 11.24 -15.11
C ILE A 221 20.50 10.64 -13.72
N ALA A 222 21.18 9.50 -13.58
CA ALA A 222 21.41 8.88 -12.27
C ALA A 222 22.42 9.70 -11.44
N GLY A 223 23.50 10.17 -12.07
CA GLY A 223 24.55 10.96 -11.42
C GLY A 223 24.05 12.28 -10.83
N THR A 224 23.09 12.96 -11.48
CA THR A 224 22.53 14.23 -10.99
C THR A 224 21.69 14.08 -9.71
N PHE A 225 21.10 12.90 -9.46
CA PHE A 225 20.31 12.65 -8.24
C PHE A 225 21.11 11.96 -7.12
N LEU A 226 22.25 11.35 -7.44
CA LEU A 226 23.10 10.61 -6.51
C LEU A 226 24.36 11.38 -6.07
N GLY A 227 24.68 12.50 -6.73
CA GLY A 227 25.81 13.40 -6.43
C GLY A 227 25.48 14.53 -5.47
#